data_AF-A0A0H5CDL2-F1
#
_entry.id   AF-A0A0H5CDL2-F1
#
_cell.length_a   1.000
_cell.length_b   1.000
_cell.length_c   1.000
_cell.angle_alpha   90.00
_cell.angle_beta   90.00
_cell.angle_gamma   90.00
#
_symmetry.space_group_name_H-M   'P 1'
#
loop_
_entity.id
_entity.type
_entity.pdbx_description
1 polymer ?
#
loop_
_entity_poly.entity_id
_entity_poly.type
_entity_poly.pdbx_seq_one_letter_code
_entity_poly.pdbx_strand_id
1 'polypeptide(L)'
;MPARQPHILATSMGFNRARTPWRPSPLFRYAFELAETTKPRLCFISTGTGDRESSSDAFYAAFDDRDVQTSHVALFDKPNVADIRRDTLPDGYATDAGAGLHFAGTELVTAIADRPDAQAYKVVKSADGRTEETALDSLRLRR
;
A
#
# COMPACT_ATOMS: atom_id res chain seq x y z
N MET A 1 -8.76 14.23 -14.08
CA MET A 1 -7.37 14.72 -14.20
C MET A 1 -6.57 14.11 -13.07
N PRO A 2 -5.27 13.81 -13.24
CA PRO A 2 -4.45 13.35 -12.11
C PRO A 2 -4.32 14.46 -11.05
N ALA A 3 -4.01 14.08 -9.80
CA ALA A 3 -3.70 15.01 -8.73
C ALA A 3 -2.58 15.97 -9.12
N ARG A 4 -2.55 17.16 -8.51
CA ARG A 4 -1.54 18.20 -8.80
C ARG A 4 -0.11 17.73 -8.57
N GLN A 5 0.08 16.76 -7.68
CA GLN A 5 1.36 16.11 -7.41
C GLN A 5 1.17 14.58 -7.32
N PRO A 6 2.15 13.78 -7.76
CA PRO A 6 2.11 12.33 -7.60
C PRO A 6 2.29 11.94 -6.14
N HIS A 7 1.41 11.06 -5.66
CA HIS A 7 1.44 10.52 -4.31
C HIS A 7 1.71 9.03 -4.33
N ILE A 8 2.54 8.56 -3.39
CA ILE A 8 2.81 7.14 -3.19
C ILE A 8 2.32 6.76 -1.79
N LEU A 9 1.47 5.76 -1.72
CA LEU A 9 1.00 5.15 -0.48
C LEU A 9 1.60 3.74 -0.39
N ALA A 10 2.62 3.56 0.44
CA ALA A 10 3.29 2.27 0.65
C ALA A 10 2.81 1.68 1.97
N THR A 11 2.06 0.58 1.93
CA THR A 11 1.17 0.23 3.04
C THR A 11 0.83 -1.24 3.08
N SER A 12 0.74 -1.77 4.30
CA SER A 12 0.20 -3.10 4.58
C SER A 12 -1.35 -3.11 4.64
N MET A 13 -1.97 -1.93 4.56
CA MET A 13 -3.41 -1.74 4.50
C MET A 13 -3.84 -1.72 3.04
N GLY A 14 -4.79 -2.57 2.65
CA GLY A 14 -5.39 -2.50 1.33
C GLY A 14 -6.79 -3.06 1.41
N PHE A 15 -6.90 -4.38 1.33
CA PHE A 15 -8.16 -5.07 1.50
C PHE A 15 -8.16 -5.86 2.81
N ASN A 16 -9.27 -5.83 3.54
CA ASN A 16 -9.56 -6.89 4.49
C ASN A 16 -9.96 -8.14 3.71
N ARG A 17 -9.01 -9.06 3.58
CA ARG A 17 -9.16 -10.33 2.86
C ARG A 17 -9.74 -11.47 3.70
N ALA A 18 -9.94 -11.25 5.02
CA ALA A 18 -10.58 -12.23 5.90
C ALA A 18 -12.11 -12.27 5.74
N ARG A 19 -12.66 -11.48 4.80
CA ARG A 19 -14.09 -11.43 4.47
C ARG A 19 -14.26 -11.66 2.97
N THR A 20 -15.38 -12.27 2.61
CA THR A 20 -15.82 -12.44 1.22
C THR A 20 -17.16 -11.72 1.06
N PRO A 21 -17.27 -10.72 0.16
CA PRO A 21 -16.19 -10.17 -0.68
C PRO A 21 -15.12 -9.43 0.15
N TRP A 22 -13.96 -9.21 -0.46
CA TRP A 22 -12.92 -8.34 0.12
C TRP A 22 -13.51 -6.98 0.45
N ARG A 23 -13.11 -6.41 1.59
CA ARG A 23 -13.55 -5.06 1.97
C ARG A 23 -12.40 -4.06 1.80
N PRO A 24 -12.58 -2.98 1.03
CA PRO A 24 -11.62 -1.89 0.97
C PRO A 24 -11.38 -1.31 2.37
N SER A 25 -10.12 -1.08 2.73
CA SER A 25 -9.79 -0.36 3.96
C SER A 25 -10.02 1.15 3.79
N PRO A 26 -10.02 1.94 4.89
CA PRO A 26 -10.12 3.40 4.83
C PRO A 26 -9.04 4.08 3.97
N LEU A 27 -7.93 3.37 3.66
CA LEU A 27 -6.88 3.86 2.78
C LEU A 27 -7.42 4.33 1.43
N PHE A 28 -8.38 3.61 0.85
CA PHE A 28 -8.91 3.95 -0.47
C PHE A 28 -9.63 5.30 -0.45
N ARG A 29 -10.36 5.62 0.63
CA ARG A 29 -10.97 6.95 0.80
C ARG A 29 -9.90 8.05 0.80
N TYR A 30 -8.85 7.87 1.59
CA TYR A 30 -7.73 8.80 1.64
C TYR A 30 -7.04 8.97 0.27
N ALA A 31 -6.82 7.87 -0.46
CA ALA A 31 -6.25 7.90 -1.79
C ALA A 31 -7.15 8.66 -2.79
N PHE A 32 -8.47 8.52 -2.69
CA PHE A 32 -9.42 9.23 -3.54
C PHE A 32 -9.53 10.72 -3.20
N GLU A 33 -9.41 11.10 -1.92
CA GLU A 33 -9.31 12.50 -1.50
C GLU A 33 -8.06 13.16 -2.07
N LEU A 34 -6.90 12.49 -2.02
CA LEU A 34 -5.67 12.96 -2.65
C LEU A 34 -5.78 13.08 -4.18
N ALA A 35 -6.66 12.29 -4.82
CA ALA A 35 -6.90 12.36 -6.26
C ALA A 35 -7.75 13.58 -6.68
N GLU A 36 -8.31 14.32 -5.73
CA GLU A 36 -9.08 15.56 -5.95
C GLU A 36 -10.21 15.39 -7.00
N THR A 37 -10.89 14.23 -7.00
CA THR A 37 -11.95 13.91 -7.97
C THR A 37 -13.11 13.15 -7.32
N THR A 38 -14.30 13.35 -7.87
CA THR A 38 -15.52 12.62 -7.45
C THR A 38 -15.68 11.26 -8.12
N LYS A 39 -14.94 10.99 -9.20
CA LYS A 39 -14.95 9.71 -9.95
C LYS A 39 -13.53 9.15 -10.11
N PRO A 40 -12.91 8.66 -9.03
CA PRO A 40 -11.55 8.16 -9.06
C PRO A 40 -11.43 6.93 -9.98
N ARG A 41 -10.32 6.87 -10.71
CA ARG A 41 -9.93 5.69 -11.50
C ARG A 41 -8.95 4.86 -10.68
N LEU A 42 -9.26 3.58 -10.49
CA LEU A 42 -8.46 2.66 -9.71
C LEU A 42 -8.00 1.49 -10.60
N CYS A 43 -6.69 1.40 -10.82
CA CYS A 43 -6.08 0.30 -11.55
C CYS A 43 -5.43 -0.67 -10.56
N PHE A 44 -5.74 -1.96 -10.67
CA PHE A 44 -5.16 -3.03 -9.84
C PHE A 44 -4.08 -3.79 -10.61
N ILE A 45 -2.92 -3.97 -9.97
CA ILE A 45 -1.81 -4.79 -10.48
C ILE A 45 -1.52 -5.84 -9.41
N SER A 46 -1.78 -7.11 -9.71
CA SER A 46 -1.84 -8.19 -8.73
C SER A 46 -0.72 -9.23 -8.88
N THR A 47 0.42 -8.82 -9.44
CA THR A 47 1.58 -9.71 -9.62
C THR A 47 2.11 -10.32 -8.31
N GLY A 48 1.79 -9.72 -7.16
CA GLY A 48 2.05 -10.29 -5.83
C GLY A 48 1.30 -11.59 -5.54
N THR A 49 0.15 -11.81 -6.18
CA THR A 49 -0.63 -13.07 -6.10
C THR A 49 -0.48 -13.93 -7.36
N GLY A 50 0.41 -13.56 -8.29
CA GLY A 50 0.57 -14.23 -9.59
C GLY A 50 -0.56 -13.93 -10.57
N ASP A 51 -1.19 -12.75 -10.48
CA ASP A 51 -2.29 -12.34 -11.36
C ASP A 51 -3.48 -13.32 -11.40
N ARG A 52 -3.68 -14.08 -10.31
CA ARG A 52 -4.79 -15.04 -10.18
C ARG A 52 -6.14 -14.37 -10.45
N GLU A 53 -6.96 -14.98 -11.32
CA GLU A 53 -8.33 -14.53 -11.62
C GLU A 53 -9.16 -14.30 -10.35
N SER A 54 -9.07 -15.21 -9.38
CA SER A 54 -9.76 -15.08 -8.09
C SER A 54 -9.41 -13.80 -7.32
N SER A 55 -8.23 -13.21 -7.55
CA SER A 55 -7.83 -11.93 -6.96
C SER A 55 -8.47 -10.75 -7.69
N SER A 56 -8.56 -10.83 -9.02
CA SER A 56 -9.20 -9.80 -9.85
C SER A 56 -10.71 -9.76 -9.60
N ASP A 57 -11.37 -10.91 -9.52
CA ASP A 57 -12.80 -11.00 -9.20
C ASP A 57 -13.11 -10.40 -7.82
N ALA A 58 -12.31 -10.76 -6.82
CA ALA A 58 -12.46 -10.23 -5.47
C ALA A 58 -12.20 -8.71 -5.41
N PHE A 59 -11.29 -8.18 -6.25
CA PHE A 59 -11.06 -6.75 -6.39
C PHE A 59 -12.28 -6.03 -6.99
N TYR A 60 -12.87 -6.54 -8.08
CA TYR A 60 -14.06 -5.94 -8.68
C TYR A 60 -15.24 -5.96 -7.70
N ALA A 61 -15.50 -7.11 -7.07
CA ALA A 61 -16.56 -7.26 -6.08
C ALA A 61 -16.41 -6.31 -4.88
N ALA A 62 -15.18 -5.91 -4.52
CA ALA A 62 -14.92 -4.98 -3.42
C ALA A 62 -15.39 -3.54 -3.73
N PHE A 63 -15.58 -3.18 -4.99
CA PHE A 63 -15.93 -1.83 -5.44
C PHE A 63 -17.22 -1.74 -6.28
N ASP A 64 -17.95 -2.84 -6.44
CA ASP A 64 -19.16 -2.93 -7.28
C ASP A 64 -20.21 -1.84 -6.95
N ASP A 65 -20.42 -1.58 -5.65
CA ASP A 65 -21.34 -0.55 -5.16
C ASP A 65 -20.66 0.79 -4.83
N ARG A 66 -19.62 1.19 -5.57
CA ARG A 66 -18.87 2.44 -5.33
C ARG A 66 -18.70 3.22 -6.63
N ASP A 67 -18.73 4.56 -6.56
CA ASP A 67 -18.48 5.43 -7.72
C ASP A 67 -16.97 5.51 -8.05
N VAL A 68 -16.37 4.35 -8.35
CA VAL A 68 -14.94 4.18 -8.65
C VAL A 68 -14.83 3.43 -9.97
N GLN A 69 -14.09 3.99 -10.93
CA GLN A 69 -13.83 3.34 -12.20
C GLN A 69 -12.67 2.36 -12.05
N THR A 70 -12.98 1.06 -11.93
CA THR A 70 -12.00 0.00 -11.70
C THR A 70 -11.47 -0.61 -13.01
N SER A 71 -10.20 -1.00 -12.99
CA SER A 71 -9.52 -1.73 -14.06
C SER A 71 -8.41 -2.59 -13.45
N HIS A 72 -7.90 -3.57 -14.17
CA HIS A 72 -6.70 -4.30 -13.77
C HIS A 72 -5.77 -4.54 -14.95
N VAL A 73 -4.49 -4.77 -14.66
CA VAL A 73 -3.48 -5.22 -15.61
C VAL A 73 -2.87 -6.50 -15.07
N ALA A 74 -3.00 -7.59 -15.84
CA ALA A 74 -2.30 -8.85 -15.59
C ALA A 74 -1.00 -8.85 -16.41
N LEU A 75 0.12 -9.15 -15.76
CA LEU A 75 1.44 -9.08 -16.37
C LEU A 75 2.05 -10.48 -16.58
N PHE A 76 2.14 -11.37 -15.58
CA PHE A 76 2.72 -12.72 -15.71
C PHE A 76 2.50 -13.59 -14.45
N ASP A 77 2.62 -14.91 -14.59
CA ASP A 77 2.85 -15.86 -13.48
C ASP A 77 4.36 -16.04 -13.23
N LYS A 78 4.82 -15.99 -11.97
CA LYS A 78 6.24 -15.81 -11.58
C LYS A 78 7.11 -17.07 -11.72
N PRO A 79 8.43 -16.91 -11.96
CA PRO A 79 9.35 -17.01 -10.82
C PRO A 79 10.27 -15.78 -10.66
N ASN A 80 10.78 -15.57 -9.44
CA ASN A 80 11.73 -14.52 -9.06
C ASN A 80 13.08 -15.15 -8.65
N VAL A 81 14.12 -14.34 -8.42
CA VAL A 81 15.43 -14.82 -7.95
C VAL A 81 15.38 -15.39 -6.53
N ALA A 82 16.26 -16.36 -6.23
CA ALA A 82 16.22 -17.14 -4.98
C ALA A 82 16.57 -16.35 -3.70
N ASP A 83 17.37 -15.28 -3.81
CA ASP A 83 17.75 -14.46 -2.65
C ASP A 83 17.92 -12.98 -3.01
N ILE A 84 16.87 -12.20 -2.79
CA ILE A 84 16.82 -10.75 -3.05
C ILE A 84 17.57 -9.93 -1.98
N ARG A 85 17.93 -10.53 -0.85
CA ARG A 85 18.34 -9.80 0.36
C ARG A 85 19.85 -9.66 0.50
N ARG A 86 20.64 -10.41 -0.26
CA ARG A 86 22.03 -10.67 0.14
C ARG A 86 22.91 -9.42 0.13
N ASP A 87 22.74 -8.45 -0.79
CA ASP A 87 23.63 -7.28 -0.85
C ASP A 87 23.05 -5.99 -1.51
N THR A 88 21.72 -5.85 -1.65
CA THR A 88 21.15 -4.86 -2.60
C THR A 88 20.17 -3.83 -2.04
N LEU A 89 19.71 -3.94 -0.80
CA LEU A 89 18.69 -3.03 -0.27
C LEU A 89 19.32 -1.91 0.59
N PRO A 90 19.10 -0.63 0.24
CA PRO A 90 19.56 0.51 1.04
C PRO A 90 18.70 0.68 2.31
N ASP A 91 19.08 1.63 3.16
CA ASP A 91 18.23 2.10 4.25
C ASP A 91 16.82 2.43 3.76
N GLY A 92 15.83 2.13 4.59
CA GLY A 92 14.45 2.09 4.14
C GLY A 92 13.46 2.35 5.26
N TYR A 93 12.27 1.81 5.05
CA TYR A 93 11.18 1.90 6.00
C TYR A 93 10.50 0.55 6.12
N ALA A 94 9.95 0.29 7.30
CA ALA A 94 9.11 -0.87 7.58
C ALA A 94 7.77 -0.41 8.14
N THR A 95 6.74 -1.21 7.93
CA THR A 95 5.39 -0.94 8.45
C THR A 95 4.78 -2.22 8.98
N ASP A 96 4.22 -2.14 10.19
CA ASP A 96 3.39 -3.21 10.70
C ASP A 96 2.15 -3.43 9.84
N ALA A 97 1.47 -4.56 10.04
CA ALA A 97 0.11 -4.70 9.57
C ALA A 97 -0.75 -3.55 10.13
N GLY A 98 -1.50 -2.85 9.27
CA GLY A 98 -2.29 -1.68 9.70
C GLY A 98 -1.54 -0.35 9.72
N ALA A 99 -0.28 -0.31 9.27
CA ALA A 99 0.50 0.91 9.08
C ALA A 99 0.93 1.09 7.61
N GLY A 100 1.27 2.33 7.26
CA GLY A 100 1.65 2.75 5.92
C GLY A 100 2.45 4.05 5.94
N LEU A 101 3.00 4.41 4.79
CA LEU A 101 3.79 5.62 4.57
C LEU A 101 3.19 6.37 3.38
N HIS A 102 3.03 7.69 3.56
CA HIS A 102 2.61 8.60 2.52
C HIS A 102 3.79 9.45 2.06
N PHE A 103 4.10 9.36 0.78
CA PHE A 103 5.10 10.20 0.12
C PHE A 103 4.45 11.14 -0.89
N ALA A 104 5.03 12.32 -1.03
CA ALA A 104 4.82 13.23 -2.17
C ALA A 104 6.11 13.23 -3.00
N GLY A 105 6.08 12.60 -4.17
CA GLY A 105 7.32 12.23 -4.87
C GLY A 105 8.17 11.25 -4.03
N THR A 106 9.42 11.61 -3.76
CA THR A 106 10.35 10.84 -2.91
C THR A 106 10.38 11.31 -1.46
N GLU A 107 9.69 12.40 -1.14
CA GLU A 107 9.68 12.99 0.19
C GLU A 107 8.61 12.31 1.05
N LEU A 108 9.03 11.80 2.22
CA LEU A 108 8.10 11.26 3.20
C LEU A 108 7.30 12.41 3.80
N VAL A 109 5.98 12.38 3.63
CA VAL A 109 5.06 13.36 4.19
C VAL A 109 4.66 12.97 5.61
N THR A 110 4.21 11.72 5.79
CA THR A 110 3.78 11.19 7.09
C THR A 110 3.70 9.66 7.08
N ALA A 111 3.79 9.03 8.24
CA ALA A 111 3.24 7.69 8.42
C ALA A 111 1.73 7.76 8.66
N ILE A 112 1.00 6.68 8.34
CA ILE A 112 -0.45 6.54 8.48
C ILE A 112 -0.80 5.19 9.12
N ALA A 113 -1.87 5.13 9.91
CA ALA A 113 -2.30 3.90 10.57
C ALA A 113 -3.84 3.76 10.68
N ASP A 114 -4.35 2.53 10.53
CA ASP A 114 -5.79 2.19 10.62
C ASP A 114 -6.22 1.45 11.90
N ARG A 115 -5.26 0.97 12.72
CA ARG A 115 -5.42 0.54 14.13
C ARG A 115 -4.40 1.22 15.10
N PRO A 116 -4.76 1.45 16.38
CA PRO A 116 -3.98 2.31 17.28
C PRO A 116 -2.62 1.71 17.67
N ASP A 117 -2.46 0.40 17.51
CA ASP A 117 -1.28 -0.40 17.79
C ASP A 117 -0.35 -0.58 16.58
N ALA A 118 -0.69 -0.04 15.40
CA ALA A 118 0.12 -0.20 14.20
C ALA A 118 1.15 0.93 14.05
N GLN A 119 2.38 0.55 13.74
CA GLN A 119 3.52 1.45 13.70
C GLN A 119 4.28 1.38 12.36
N ALA A 120 4.87 2.49 11.95
CA ALA A 120 5.86 2.57 10.88
C ALA A 120 7.23 2.93 11.45
N TYR A 121 8.30 2.48 10.79
CA TYR A 121 9.67 2.62 11.27
C TYR A 121 10.59 3.11 10.15
N LYS A 122 11.53 3.99 10.50
CA LYS A 122 12.75 4.19 9.71
C LYS A 122 13.73 3.08 10.08
N VAL A 123 14.25 2.38 9.07
CA VAL A 123 15.16 1.25 9.25
C VAL A 123 16.50 1.61 8.63
N VAL A 124 17.55 1.56 9.44
CA VAL A 124 18.91 1.91 9.05
C VAL A 124 19.85 0.75 9.40
N LYS A 125 20.79 0.46 8.51
CA LYS A 125 21.88 -0.47 8.81
C LYS A 125 23.02 0.27 9.49
N SER A 126 23.31 -0.07 10.74
CA SER A 126 24.44 0.51 11.48
C SER A 126 25.78 0.05 10.89
N ALA A 127 26.86 0.77 11.22
CA ALA A 127 28.21 0.48 10.73
C ALA A 127 28.72 -0.92 11.12
N ASP A 128 28.21 -1.51 12.21
CA ASP A 128 28.53 -2.86 12.65
C ASP A 128 27.60 -3.94 12.08
N GLY A 129 26.75 -3.57 11.13
CA GLY A 129 25.88 -4.48 10.38
C GLY A 129 24.58 -4.87 11.08
N ARG A 130 24.26 -4.28 12.24
CA ARG A 130 22.97 -4.44 12.90
C ARG A 130 21.89 -3.58 12.23
N THR A 131 20.64 -3.94 12.48
CA THR A 131 19.48 -3.16 12.06
C THR A 131 19.03 -2.28 13.21
N GLU A 132 18.88 -0.99 12.96
CA GLU A 132 18.31 -0.01 13.89
C GLU A 132 16.95 0.47 13.36
N GLU A 133 15.95 0.47 14.24
CA GLU A 133 14.56 0.80 13.91
C GLU A 133 14.09 1.98 14.77
N THR A 134 13.70 3.07 14.13
CA THR A 134 13.15 4.25 14.80
C THR A 134 11.67 4.42 14.45
N ALA A 135 10.80 4.40 15.46
CA ALA A 135 9.36 4.58 15.26
C ALA A 135 9.04 5.99 14.71
N LEU A 136 8.07 6.05 13.79
CA LEU A 136 7.58 7.28 13.15
C LEU A 136 6.19 7.67 13.68
N ASP A 137 5.98 8.96 13.98
CA ASP A 137 4.65 9.44 14.31
C ASP A 137 3.67 9.20 13.16
N SER A 138 2.50 8.65 13.50
CA SER A 138 1.52 8.17 12.52
C SER A 138 0.20 8.91 12.62
N LEU A 139 -0.29 9.39 11.47
CA LEU A 139 -1.62 9.95 11.34
C LEU A 139 -2.68 8.85 11.42
N ARG A 140 -3.66 9.06 12.30
CA ARG A 140 -4.78 8.15 12.50
C ARG A 140 -5.83 8.27 11.41
N LEU A 141 -5.98 7.24 10.57
CA LEU A 141 -7.07 7.19 9.59
C LEU A 141 -8.38 6.80 10.29
N ARG A 142 -9.44 7.59 10.02
CA ARG A 142 -10.79 7.31 10.54
C ARG A 142 -11.50 6.30 9.66
N ARG A 143 -12.23 5.36 10.27
CA ARG A 143 -13.09 4.40 9.57
C ARG A 143 -14.35 5.10 9.04
#